data_AF-A0A7H9AUB6-F1
#
_entry.id   AF-A0A7H9AUB6-F1
#
_cell.length_a   1.000
_cell.length_b   1.000
_cell.length_c   1.000
_cell.angle_alpha   90.00
_cell.angle_beta   90.00
_cell.angle_gamma   90.00
#
_symmetry.space_group_name_H-M   'P 1'
#
loop_
_entity.id
_entity.type
_entity.pdbx_description
1 polymer ?
#
loop_
_entity_poly.entity_id
_entity_poly.type
_entity_poly.pdbx_seq_one_letter_code
_entity_poly.pdbx_strand_id
1 'polypeptide(L)'
;MKPIPKLLFLVFTLFSVCVYTQQTSIAFESNGRSPKETEQNPFKKFIGEWTLKNDDWTQNWGNGTETIKIPKHHTISREINTSNSLLSIIDGPEPNGHIFWSYNPNTEVVQHLSSFGTVRAGNGVGTINENGDVNLKLSFEGEPNGTYRIYHYIWLDDDQYHMKSVQYDENDQPTGLFYEGRFVRVPNTGKAQLEKEIMNILGVLDDNELSIEKQLEVYSDEIIHMALDAKVIDNKESLKKYLEQQRLYGTTDMTHQIVTVEDHNGAVLMQGAVKGTFHPSNGDSALTFETKNLFVFGREKGVLKIKKIIYNSSPAD
;
A
#
# COMPACT_ATOMS: atom_id res chain seq x y z
N MET A 1 36.27 63.43 -12.20
CA MET A 1 36.12 62.98 -10.79
C MET A 1 34.91 62.06 -10.69
N LYS A 2 35.13 60.82 -10.23
CA LYS A 2 34.13 59.96 -9.55
C LYS A 2 33.72 60.64 -8.23
N PRO A 3 32.53 60.43 -7.64
CA PRO A 3 32.03 59.10 -7.26
C PRO A 3 30.52 58.81 -7.40
N ILE A 4 30.25 57.50 -7.32
CA ILE A 4 28.99 56.79 -7.06
C ILE A 4 28.76 56.75 -5.52
N PRO A 5 27.51 56.78 -5.02
CA PRO A 5 26.98 55.59 -4.33
C PRO A 5 25.52 55.31 -4.77
N LYS A 6 25.24 54.14 -5.33
CA LYS A 6 24.75 52.94 -4.61
C LYS A 6 23.42 53.17 -3.88
N LEU A 7 22.32 52.92 -4.58
CA LEU A 7 21.12 52.36 -3.97
C LEU A 7 20.46 51.40 -4.96
N LEU A 8 21.14 50.28 -5.22
CA LEU A 8 20.51 49.13 -5.85
C LEU A 8 19.74 48.40 -4.74
N PHE A 9 18.45 48.69 -4.64
CA PHE A 9 17.56 47.96 -3.74
C PHE A 9 17.41 46.54 -4.31
N LEU A 10 18.21 45.63 -3.78
CA LEU A 10 18.15 44.20 -4.05
C LEU A 10 16.81 43.69 -3.51
N VAL A 11 15.82 43.59 -4.38
CA VAL A 11 14.58 42.86 -4.08
C VAL A 11 14.95 41.39 -4.01
N PHE A 12 15.28 40.93 -2.80
CA PHE A 12 15.32 39.53 -2.43
C PHE A 12 13.90 38.98 -2.54
N THR A 13 13.50 38.62 -3.75
CA THR A 13 12.39 37.69 -3.95
C THR A 13 12.89 36.33 -3.48
N LEU A 14 12.70 36.07 -2.18
CA LEU A 14 12.58 34.71 -1.67
C LEU A 14 11.40 34.06 -2.39
N PHE A 15 11.65 33.50 -3.56
CA PHE A 15 10.88 32.37 -4.03
C PHE A 15 11.29 31.20 -3.15
N SER A 16 10.66 31.13 -1.98
CA SER A 16 10.48 29.85 -1.30
C SER A 16 9.71 28.97 -2.28
N VAL A 17 10.44 28.16 -3.04
CA VAL A 17 9.86 27.04 -3.76
C VAL A 17 9.36 26.12 -2.66
N CYS A 18 8.09 26.30 -2.26
CA CYS A 18 7.37 25.30 -1.50
C CYS A 18 7.33 24.07 -2.42
N VAL A 19 8.29 23.18 -2.23
CA VAL A 19 8.21 21.81 -2.73
C VAL A 19 7.04 21.20 -1.97
N TYR A 20 5.87 21.25 -2.57
CA TYR A 20 4.71 20.50 -2.10
C TYR A 20 5.01 19.03 -2.34
N THR A 21 5.67 18.38 -1.39
CA THR A 21 5.60 16.91 -1.29
C THR A 21 4.14 16.57 -1.06
N GLN A 22 3.55 15.78 -1.95
CA GLN A 22 2.17 15.35 -1.84
C GLN A 22 1.98 14.65 -0.48
N GLN A 23 1.10 15.20 0.37
CA GLN A 23 0.87 14.69 1.73
C GLN A 23 -0.02 13.43 1.77
N THR A 24 -0.53 12.99 0.62
CA THR A 24 -1.50 11.92 0.51
C THR A 24 -0.84 10.69 -0.09
N SER A 25 -0.77 9.61 0.68
CA SER A 25 -0.46 8.28 0.16
C SER A 25 -1.40 7.96 -1.01
N ILE A 26 -0.85 7.69 -2.18
CA ILE A 26 -1.64 7.24 -3.32
C ILE A 26 -2.17 5.84 -2.98
N ALA A 27 -3.47 5.73 -2.69
CA ALA A 27 -4.15 4.46 -2.61
C ALA A 27 -4.34 3.92 -4.03
N PHE A 28 -3.64 2.84 -4.37
CA PHE A 28 -3.79 2.15 -5.65
C PHE A 28 -4.34 0.76 -5.37
N GLU A 29 -5.60 0.51 -5.76
CA GLU A 29 -6.24 -0.80 -5.62
C GLU A 29 -5.52 -1.85 -6.46
N SER A 30 -5.45 -3.09 -5.97
CA SER A 30 -4.85 -4.24 -6.67
C SER A 30 -5.65 -4.69 -7.92
N ASN A 31 -6.60 -3.88 -8.40
CA ASN A 31 -7.55 -4.20 -9.46
C ASN A 31 -8.21 -5.58 -9.27
N GLY A 32 -8.50 -5.96 -8.02
CA GLY A 32 -9.19 -7.22 -7.68
C GLY A 32 -8.39 -8.51 -7.90
N ARG A 33 -7.06 -8.45 -7.99
CA ARG A 33 -6.21 -9.65 -8.18
C ARG A 33 -6.07 -10.47 -6.91
N SER A 34 -6.10 -11.79 -7.06
CA SER A 34 -5.97 -12.75 -5.96
C SER A 34 -4.51 -12.97 -5.54
N PRO A 35 -4.24 -13.37 -4.29
CA PRO A 35 -2.87 -13.68 -3.84
C PRO A 35 -2.17 -14.74 -4.69
N LYS A 36 -2.93 -15.71 -5.21
CA LYS A 36 -2.39 -16.75 -6.10
C LYS A 36 -1.88 -16.17 -7.42
N GLU A 37 -2.57 -15.17 -7.95
CA GLU A 37 -2.16 -14.49 -9.19
C GLU A 37 -0.95 -13.58 -8.94
N THR A 38 -0.85 -12.95 -7.77
CA THR A 38 0.33 -12.20 -7.33
C THR A 38 1.56 -13.11 -7.25
N GLU A 39 1.42 -14.33 -6.71
CA GLU A 39 2.51 -15.31 -6.57
C GLU A 39 3.07 -15.81 -7.91
N GLN A 40 2.29 -15.69 -8.99
CA GLN A 40 2.71 -16.01 -10.35
C GLN A 40 3.44 -14.87 -11.05
N ASN A 41 3.39 -13.66 -10.48
CA ASN A 41 4.03 -12.50 -11.08
C ASN A 41 5.56 -12.60 -10.95
N PRO A 42 6.31 -12.51 -12.06
CA PRO A 42 7.78 -12.57 -12.01
C PRO A 42 8.37 -11.46 -11.13
N PHE A 43 7.67 -10.33 -11.01
CA PHE A 43 8.09 -9.19 -10.19
C PHE A 43 7.56 -9.23 -8.75
N LYS A 44 6.97 -10.34 -8.29
CA LYS A 44 6.31 -10.42 -6.97
C LYS A 44 7.13 -9.90 -5.80
N LYS A 45 8.45 -10.13 -5.82
CA LYS A 45 9.33 -9.66 -4.74
C LYS A 45 9.36 -8.13 -4.64
N PHE A 46 9.22 -7.43 -5.76
CA PHE A 46 9.15 -5.97 -5.80
C PHE A 46 7.78 -5.42 -5.39
N ILE A 47 6.71 -6.22 -5.39
CA ILE A 47 5.38 -5.75 -4.98
C ILE A 47 5.43 -5.37 -3.50
N GLY A 48 5.07 -4.12 -3.19
CA GLY A 48 5.25 -3.57 -1.86
C GLY A 48 5.59 -2.09 -1.87
N GLU A 49 6.00 -1.61 -0.72
CA GLU A 49 6.52 -0.26 -0.52
C GLU A 49 7.97 -0.34 -0.09
N TRP A 50 8.78 0.60 -0.57
CA TRP A 50 10.23 0.58 -0.44
C TRP A 50 10.76 1.96 -0.10
N THR A 51 11.86 1.98 0.64
CA THR A 51 12.62 3.19 0.96
C THR A 51 14.12 2.91 0.95
N LEU A 52 14.95 3.95 0.97
CA LEU A 52 16.41 3.80 1.04
C LEU A 52 16.83 3.42 2.46
N LYS A 53 17.71 2.43 2.56
CA LYS A 53 18.30 2.00 3.83
C LYS A 53 19.08 3.17 4.43
N ASN A 54 18.66 3.65 5.59
CA ASN A 54 19.24 4.82 6.28
C ASN A 54 19.30 6.08 5.41
N ASP A 55 18.43 6.21 4.39
CA ASP A 55 18.47 7.27 3.39
C ASP A 55 19.77 7.33 2.56
N ASP A 56 20.61 6.28 2.56
CA ASP A 56 21.92 6.28 1.90
C ASP A 56 21.82 6.14 0.38
N TRP A 57 22.53 7.01 -0.33
CA TRP A 57 22.68 6.97 -1.79
C TRP A 57 24.13 7.27 -2.19
N THR A 58 24.72 6.43 -3.03
CA THR A 58 26.10 6.60 -3.49
C THR A 58 26.12 6.87 -4.98
N GLN A 59 26.92 7.84 -5.43
CA GLN A 59 26.95 8.25 -6.84
C GLN A 59 28.30 8.79 -7.29
N ASN A 60 28.51 8.80 -8.61
CA ASN A 60 29.58 9.50 -9.28
C ASN A 60 29.05 10.16 -10.56
N TRP A 61 29.10 11.50 -10.60
CA TRP A 61 28.69 12.32 -11.74
C TRP A 61 29.88 12.93 -12.50
N GLY A 62 31.09 12.40 -12.31
CA GLY A 62 32.32 12.82 -12.99
C GLY A 62 33.32 13.55 -12.07
N ASN A 63 32.90 13.91 -10.86
CA ASN A 63 33.73 14.64 -9.88
C ASN A 63 34.22 13.74 -8.72
N GLY A 64 34.14 12.42 -8.89
CA GLY A 64 34.49 11.45 -7.86
C GLY A 64 33.26 10.80 -7.22
N THR A 65 33.51 9.82 -6.37
CA THR A 65 32.46 9.09 -5.65
C THR A 65 32.05 9.86 -4.40
N GLU A 66 30.75 10.08 -4.22
CA GLU A 66 30.17 10.66 -3.03
C GLU A 66 29.03 9.79 -2.48
N THR A 67 28.75 9.92 -1.19
CA THR A 67 27.56 9.34 -0.55
C THR A 67 26.75 10.47 0.06
N ILE A 68 25.49 10.57 -0.33
CA ILE A 68 24.55 11.60 0.09
C ILE A 68 23.36 10.95 0.81
N LYS A 69 22.56 11.78 1.48
CA LYS A 69 21.31 11.35 2.11
C LYS A 69 20.11 11.83 1.29
N ILE A 70 19.19 10.91 0.98
CA ILE A 70 17.92 11.23 0.30
C ILE A 70 16.77 10.84 1.25
N PRO A 71 16.45 11.70 2.23
CA PRO A 71 15.41 11.40 3.20
C PRO A 71 14.04 11.32 2.53
N LYS A 72 13.18 10.44 3.04
CA LYS A 72 11.80 10.26 2.55
C LYS A 72 11.71 9.76 1.10
N HIS A 73 12.75 9.11 0.58
CA HIS A 73 12.62 8.36 -0.66
C HIS A 73 11.56 7.26 -0.45
N HIS A 74 10.49 7.25 -1.23
CA HIS A 74 9.46 6.23 -1.14
C HIS A 74 9.13 5.70 -2.54
N THR A 75 8.95 4.38 -2.64
CA THR A 75 8.61 3.73 -3.89
C THR A 75 7.50 2.73 -3.64
N ILE A 76 6.39 2.89 -4.34
CA ILE A 76 5.24 2.02 -4.26
C ILE A 76 5.21 1.20 -5.54
N SER A 77 5.35 -0.12 -5.41
CA SER A 77 5.31 -1.04 -6.54
C SER A 77 4.11 -1.97 -6.43
N ARG A 78 3.30 -2.02 -7.49
CA ARG A 78 2.06 -2.80 -7.55
C ARG A 78 1.92 -3.44 -8.93
N GLU A 79 1.32 -4.62 -8.97
CA GLU A 79 0.89 -5.25 -10.22
C GLU A 79 -0.24 -4.45 -10.89
N ILE A 80 -0.31 -4.46 -12.23
CA ILE A 80 -1.36 -3.75 -12.95
C ILE A 80 -1.99 -4.61 -14.05
N ASN A 81 -3.26 -4.96 -13.88
CA ASN A 81 -4.13 -5.62 -14.87
C ASN A 81 -3.70 -7.03 -15.35
N THR A 82 -2.40 -7.36 -15.40
CA THR A 82 -1.87 -8.65 -15.88
C THR A 82 -0.89 -9.26 -14.89
N SER A 83 -0.68 -10.57 -14.99
CA SER A 83 0.26 -11.30 -14.10
C SER A 83 1.72 -11.06 -14.43
N ASN A 84 2.03 -10.31 -15.47
CA ASN A 84 3.39 -10.14 -15.98
C ASN A 84 3.82 -8.68 -15.98
N SER A 85 3.19 -7.83 -15.17
CA SER A 85 3.46 -6.40 -15.16
C SER A 85 3.64 -5.86 -13.75
N LEU A 86 4.35 -4.74 -13.65
CA LEU A 86 4.55 -3.98 -12.44
C LEU A 86 4.53 -2.49 -12.78
N LEU A 87 3.83 -1.69 -11.98
CA LEU A 87 3.96 -0.25 -11.95
C LEU A 87 4.60 0.15 -10.62
N SER A 88 5.71 0.85 -10.72
CA SER A 88 6.41 1.48 -9.60
C SER A 88 6.21 2.99 -9.66
N ILE A 89 5.74 3.60 -8.59
CA ILE A 89 5.68 5.05 -8.41
C ILE A 89 6.77 5.43 -7.43
N ILE A 90 7.63 6.37 -7.82
CA ILE A 90 8.68 6.93 -6.99
C ILE A 90 8.17 8.29 -6.52
N ASP A 91 7.86 8.35 -5.24
CA ASP A 91 7.34 9.53 -4.55
C ASP A 91 8.33 9.90 -3.45
N GLY A 92 9.03 11.02 -3.59
CA GLY A 92 10.09 11.40 -2.69
C GLY A 92 10.63 12.78 -3.01
N PRO A 93 11.86 13.10 -2.56
CA PRO A 93 12.56 14.26 -3.08
C PRO A 93 12.69 14.14 -4.60
N GLU A 94 12.45 15.24 -5.33
CA GLU A 94 12.54 15.27 -6.79
C GLU A 94 13.90 14.71 -7.28
N PRO A 95 13.91 13.97 -8.41
CA PRO A 95 12.81 13.83 -9.34
C PRO A 95 11.81 12.72 -8.96
N ASN A 96 10.53 13.08 -8.87
CA ASN A 96 9.43 12.13 -8.80
C ASN A 96 9.26 11.42 -10.14
N GLY A 97 8.71 10.21 -10.13
CA GLY A 97 8.55 9.47 -11.37
C GLY A 97 7.75 8.20 -11.26
N HIS A 98 7.63 7.52 -12.39
CA HIS A 98 7.01 6.21 -12.47
C HIS A 98 7.79 5.31 -13.42
N ILE A 99 7.70 4.02 -13.16
CA ILE A 99 8.32 2.98 -13.96
C ILE A 99 7.31 1.86 -14.21
N PHE A 100 7.13 1.49 -15.46
CA PHE A 100 6.34 0.36 -15.88
C PHE A 100 7.25 -0.77 -16.37
N TRP A 101 7.09 -1.96 -15.79
CA TRP A 101 7.77 -3.18 -16.19
C TRP A 101 6.76 -4.16 -16.78
N SER A 102 7.17 -4.86 -17.84
CA SER A 102 6.39 -5.93 -18.46
C SER A 102 7.30 -7.11 -18.77
N TYR A 103 6.92 -8.30 -18.35
CA TYR A 103 7.64 -9.54 -18.64
C TYR A 103 6.92 -10.29 -19.78
N ASN A 104 7.67 -10.67 -20.80
CA ASN A 104 7.16 -11.55 -21.85
C ASN A 104 7.52 -13.01 -21.52
N PRO A 105 6.56 -13.87 -21.13
CA PRO A 105 6.85 -15.25 -20.75
C PRO A 105 7.33 -16.13 -21.91
N ASN A 106 7.12 -15.71 -23.16
CA ASN A 106 7.57 -16.48 -24.33
C ASN A 106 9.03 -16.20 -24.70
N THR A 107 9.53 -14.98 -24.39
CA THR A 107 10.89 -14.57 -24.74
C THR A 107 11.79 -14.37 -23.53
N GLU A 108 11.22 -14.45 -22.32
CA GLU A 108 11.90 -14.21 -21.04
C GLU A 108 12.55 -12.82 -20.93
N VAL A 109 11.97 -11.85 -21.64
CA VAL A 109 12.44 -10.46 -21.69
C VAL A 109 11.59 -9.58 -20.80
N VAL A 110 12.25 -8.77 -19.98
CA VAL A 110 11.66 -7.63 -19.27
C VAL A 110 11.74 -6.40 -20.17
N GLN A 111 10.61 -5.74 -20.40
CA GLN A 111 10.54 -4.40 -20.97
C GLN A 111 10.36 -3.39 -19.86
N HIS A 112 11.01 -2.25 -20.01
CA HIS A 112 11.03 -1.17 -19.03
C HIS A 112 10.70 0.16 -19.72
N LEU A 113 9.79 0.92 -19.11
CA LEU A 113 9.49 2.30 -19.47
C LEU A 113 9.45 3.14 -18.20
N SER A 114 10.15 4.27 -18.19
CA SER A 114 10.19 5.19 -17.05
C SER A 114 10.00 6.63 -17.47
N SER A 115 9.45 7.44 -16.57
CA SER A 115 9.41 8.88 -16.69
C SER A 115 9.73 9.52 -15.34
N PHE A 116 10.68 10.44 -15.33
CA PHE A 116 11.12 11.17 -14.14
C PHE A 116 11.11 12.67 -14.39
N GLY A 117 10.53 13.43 -13.45
CA GLY A 117 10.37 14.87 -13.57
C GLY A 117 9.62 15.27 -14.84
N THR A 118 10.07 16.36 -15.48
CA THR A 118 9.42 16.92 -16.68
C THR A 118 10.04 16.52 -18.01
N VAL A 119 11.25 15.94 -17.99
CA VAL A 119 12.07 15.78 -19.21
C VAL A 119 12.80 14.44 -19.32
N ARG A 120 12.81 13.61 -18.27
CA ARG A 120 13.64 12.40 -18.26
C ARG A 120 12.79 11.16 -18.50
N ALA A 121 12.47 10.93 -19.77
CA ALA A 121 11.91 9.66 -20.22
C ALA A 121 13.03 8.63 -20.42
N GLY A 122 12.76 7.36 -20.12
CA GLY A 122 13.70 6.28 -20.33
C GLY A 122 13.00 4.99 -20.74
N ASN A 123 13.68 4.20 -21.56
CA ASN A 123 13.17 2.91 -22.02
C ASN A 123 14.30 1.89 -22.06
N GLY A 124 13.94 0.61 -22.04
CA GLY A 124 14.92 -0.43 -22.25
C GLY A 124 14.39 -1.83 -22.06
N VAL A 125 15.32 -2.77 -22.07
CA VAL A 125 15.04 -4.20 -22.03
C VAL A 125 16.02 -4.92 -21.13
N GLY A 126 15.64 -6.09 -20.67
CA GLY A 126 16.48 -6.87 -19.78
C GLY A 126 15.92 -8.23 -19.46
N THR A 127 16.39 -8.79 -18.35
CA THR A 127 16.03 -10.13 -17.89
C THR A 127 15.76 -10.13 -16.39
N ILE A 128 15.04 -11.15 -15.94
CA ILE A 128 14.84 -11.48 -14.54
C ILE A 128 15.24 -12.94 -14.33
N ASN A 129 15.98 -13.23 -13.26
CA ASN A 129 16.39 -14.60 -12.94
C ASN A 129 15.47 -15.26 -11.91
N GLU A 130 15.73 -16.52 -11.57
CA GLU A 130 14.95 -17.30 -10.59
C GLU A 130 14.97 -16.71 -9.17
N ASN A 131 16.01 -15.94 -8.80
CA ASN A 131 16.08 -15.23 -7.51
C ASN A 131 15.23 -13.95 -7.49
N GLY A 132 14.71 -13.54 -8.65
CA GLY A 132 14.02 -12.29 -8.87
C GLY A 132 14.95 -11.10 -9.13
N ASP A 133 16.25 -11.33 -9.34
CA ASP A 133 17.19 -10.28 -9.69
C ASP A 133 16.93 -9.80 -11.10
N VAL A 134 16.99 -8.49 -11.31
CA VAL A 134 16.67 -7.85 -12.59
C VAL A 134 17.92 -7.16 -13.15
N ASN A 135 18.21 -7.40 -14.43
CA ASN A 135 19.24 -6.70 -15.17
C ASN A 135 18.59 -5.99 -16.37
N LEU A 136 18.78 -4.68 -16.51
CA LEU A 136 18.20 -3.89 -17.60
C LEU A 136 19.26 -3.05 -18.31
N LYS A 137 19.24 -3.05 -19.65
CA LYS A 137 19.93 -2.06 -20.50
C LYS A 137 18.94 -0.97 -20.89
N LEU A 138 19.17 0.24 -20.39
CA LEU A 138 18.26 1.40 -20.51
C LEU A 138 18.93 2.57 -21.24
N SER A 139 18.14 3.32 -21.99
CA SER A 139 18.52 4.63 -22.52
C SER A 139 17.60 5.70 -21.93
N PHE A 140 18.11 6.92 -21.78
CA PHE A 140 17.36 8.05 -21.22
C PHE A 140 17.47 9.27 -22.12
N GLU A 141 16.38 10.02 -22.23
CA GLU A 141 16.37 11.35 -22.79
C GLU A 141 17.25 12.29 -21.94
N GLY A 142 18.05 13.12 -22.63
CA GLY A 142 18.99 14.04 -22.00
C GLY A 142 20.38 13.46 -21.68
N GLU A 143 20.60 12.16 -21.90
CA GLU A 143 21.96 11.59 -21.85
C GLU A 143 22.71 11.78 -23.18
N PRO A 144 24.06 11.79 -23.18
CA PRO A 144 24.82 11.91 -24.42
C PRO A 144 24.45 10.82 -25.43
N ASN A 145 24.39 11.19 -26.71
CA ASN A 145 24.09 10.25 -27.78
C ASN A 145 25.06 9.06 -27.75
N GLY A 146 24.52 7.86 -27.98
CA GLY A 146 25.27 6.61 -27.96
C GLY A 146 25.49 6.01 -26.57
N THR A 147 25.15 6.74 -25.49
CA THR A 147 25.26 6.21 -24.13
C THR A 147 24.03 5.43 -23.70
N TYR A 148 24.23 4.50 -22.77
CA TYR A 148 23.17 3.75 -22.12
C TYR A 148 23.57 3.42 -20.69
N ARG A 149 22.64 2.90 -19.90
CA ARG A 149 22.88 2.44 -18.53
C ARG A 149 22.56 0.97 -18.39
N ILE A 150 23.36 0.25 -17.62
CA ILE A 150 22.99 -1.06 -17.08
C ILE A 150 22.52 -0.88 -15.65
N TYR A 151 21.31 -1.34 -15.35
CA TYR A 151 20.76 -1.41 -14.02
C TYR A 151 20.78 -2.84 -13.53
N HIS A 152 21.27 -3.02 -12.31
CA HIS A 152 21.24 -4.29 -11.60
C HIS A 152 20.40 -4.11 -10.33
N TYR A 153 19.36 -4.90 -10.19
CA TYR A 153 18.59 -5.06 -8.97
C TYR A 153 18.90 -6.45 -8.42
N ILE A 154 19.59 -6.51 -7.28
CA ILE A 154 20.07 -7.75 -6.68
C ILE A 154 19.40 -7.90 -5.31
N TRP A 155 18.66 -8.98 -5.11
CA TRP A 155 18.04 -9.29 -3.83
C TRP A 155 19.10 -9.69 -2.80
N LEU A 156 18.99 -9.13 -1.61
CA LEU A 156 19.85 -9.44 -0.47
C LEU A 156 19.12 -10.39 0.50
N ASP A 157 17.82 -10.17 0.68
CA ASP A 157 16.87 -10.99 1.44
C ASP A 157 15.44 -10.70 0.93
N ASP A 158 14.39 -11.15 1.64
CA ASP A 158 12.99 -10.95 1.21
C ASP A 158 12.51 -9.49 1.34
N ASP A 159 13.20 -8.69 2.15
CA ASP A 159 12.83 -7.32 2.50
C ASP A 159 13.90 -6.30 2.07
N GLN A 160 14.93 -6.71 1.33
CA GLN A 160 16.01 -5.85 0.91
C GLN A 160 16.57 -6.22 -0.45
N TYR A 161 16.82 -5.19 -1.27
CA TYR A 161 17.57 -5.32 -2.52
C TYR A 161 18.57 -4.18 -2.67
N HIS A 162 19.59 -4.42 -3.49
CA HIS A 162 20.55 -3.42 -3.92
C HIS A 162 20.27 -3.06 -5.37
N MET A 163 20.15 -1.77 -5.67
CA MET A 163 20.05 -1.27 -7.03
C MET A 163 21.33 -0.50 -7.38
N LYS A 164 21.94 -0.84 -8.52
CA LYS A 164 23.09 -0.12 -9.07
C LYS A 164 22.86 0.19 -10.55
N SER A 165 23.10 1.42 -10.95
CA SER A 165 23.13 1.87 -12.34
C SER A 165 24.54 2.30 -12.73
N VAL A 166 25.06 1.79 -13.83
CA VAL A 166 26.35 2.20 -14.42
C VAL A 166 26.11 2.66 -15.85
N GLN A 167 26.67 3.80 -16.23
CA GLN A 167 26.60 4.29 -17.61
C GLN A 167 27.76 3.74 -18.46
N TYR A 168 27.44 3.42 -19.70
CA TYR A 168 28.33 2.93 -20.72
C TYR A 168 28.25 3.81 -21.96
N ASP A 169 29.34 3.88 -22.71
CA ASP A 169 29.41 4.53 -24.00
C ASP A 169 28.97 3.60 -25.15
N GLU A 170 29.06 4.10 -26.38
CA GLU A 170 28.69 3.37 -27.60
C GLU A 170 29.59 2.17 -27.90
N ASN A 171 30.76 2.06 -27.23
CA ASN A 171 31.73 0.97 -27.37
C ASN A 171 31.62 -0.03 -26.20
N ASP A 172 30.49 -0.01 -25.49
CA ASP A 172 30.21 -0.81 -24.29
C ASP A 172 31.29 -0.63 -23.18
N GLN A 173 31.96 0.52 -23.12
CA GLN A 173 32.91 0.83 -22.05
C GLN A 173 32.25 1.65 -20.94
N PRO A 174 32.53 1.37 -19.66
CA PRO A 174 31.97 2.14 -18.56
C PRO A 174 32.53 3.56 -18.58
N THR A 175 31.65 4.57 -18.51
CA THR A 175 32.06 5.99 -18.51
C THR A 175 32.60 6.44 -17.15
N GLY A 176 32.48 5.59 -16.12
CA GLY A 176 32.77 5.91 -14.73
C GLY A 176 31.60 6.56 -13.99
N LEU A 177 30.52 6.93 -14.69
CA LEU A 177 29.31 7.48 -14.08
C LEU A 177 28.41 6.37 -13.54
N PHE A 178 28.00 6.48 -12.27
CA PHE A 178 27.14 5.49 -11.63
C PHE A 178 26.32 6.09 -10.49
N TYR A 179 25.30 5.37 -10.07
CA TYR A 179 24.66 5.55 -8.78
C TYR A 179 24.10 4.23 -8.24
N GLU A 180 23.99 4.13 -6.93
CA GLU A 180 23.48 2.94 -6.26
C GLU A 180 22.85 3.26 -4.90
N GLY A 181 21.97 2.36 -4.47
CA GLY A 181 21.27 2.45 -3.20
C GLY A 181 20.79 1.08 -2.75
N ARG A 182 20.73 0.89 -1.43
CA ARG A 182 20.08 -0.28 -0.83
C ARG A 182 18.66 0.11 -0.45
N PHE A 183 17.71 -0.68 -0.88
CA PHE A 183 16.30 -0.48 -0.61
C PHE A 183 15.85 -1.48 0.44
N VAL A 184 15.03 -1.00 1.37
CA VAL A 184 14.40 -1.81 2.40
C VAL A 184 12.89 -1.70 2.25
N ARG A 185 12.19 -2.80 2.48
CA ARG A 185 10.73 -2.82 2.48
C ARG A 185 10.24 -1.92 3.60
N VAL A 186 9.33 -1.01 3.29
CA VAL A 186 8.59 -0.28 4.32
C VAL A 186 7.64 -1.31 4.94
N PRO A 187 7.80 -1.63 6.23
CA PRO A 187 6.91 -2.59 6.86
C PRO A 187 5.49 -2.04 6.74
N ASN A 188 4.53 -2.90 6.40
CA ASN A 188 3.13 -2.51 6.20
C ASN A 188 2.42 -2.22 7.54
N THR A 189 3.05 -1.40 8.38
CA THR A 189 2.66 -1.09 9.76
C THR A 189 1.27 -0.48 9.80
N GLY A 190 0.90 0.34 8.80
CA GLY A 190 -0.43 0.91 8.67
C GLY A 190 -1.52 -0.16 8.50
N LYS A 191 -1.35 -1.10 7.56
CA LYS A 191 -2.31 -2.20 7.36
C LYS A 191 -2.35 -3.15 8.56
N ALA A 192 -1.18 -3.55 9.08
CA ALA A 192 -1.12 -4.45 10.23
C ALA A 192 -1.72 -3.81 11.51
N GLN A 193 -1.50 -2.51 11.71
CA GLN A 193 -2.13 -1.76 12.79
C GLN A 193 -3.65 -1.63 12.58
N LEU A 194 -4.09 -1.37 11.35
CA LEU A 194 -5.50 -1.29 11.00
C LEU A 194 -6.21 -2.65 11.23
N GLU A 195 -5.62 -3.74 10.77
CA GLU A 195 -6.14 -5.10 11.02
C GLU A 195 -6.21 -5.40 12.52
N LYS A 196 -5.20 -4.97 13.29
CA LYS A 196 -5.23 -5.10 14.75
C LYS A 196 -6.36 -4.27 15.39
N GLU A 197 -6.58 -3.04 14.94
CA GLU A 197 -7.70 -2.21 15.40
C GLU A 197 -9.05 -2.87 15.07
N ILE A 198 -9.20 -3.41 13.86
CA ILE A 198 -10.39 -4.17 13.44
C ILE A 198 -10.58 -5.40 14.32
N MET A 199 -9.54 -6.23 14.52
CA MET A 199 -9.63 -7.42 15.36
C MET A 199 -10.02 -7.10 16.81
N ASN A 200 -9.56 -5.99 17.37
CA ASN A 200 -10.00 -5.54 18.70
C ASN A 200 -11.50 -5.19 18.71
N ILE A 201 -12.00 -4.53 17.65
CA ILE A 201 -13.44 -4.25 17.50
C ILE A 201 -14.23 -5.56 17.39
N LEU A 202 -13.78 -6.50 16.55
CA LEU A 202 -14.44 -7.78 16.37
C LEU A 202 -14.44 -8.60 17.67
N GLY A 203 -13.36 -8.57 18.44
CA GLY A 203 -13.30 -9.21 19.75
C GLY A 203 -14.35 -8.69 20.74
N VAL A 204 -14.70 -7.39 20.66
CA VAL A 204 -15.82 -6.85 21.44
C VAL A 204 -17.17 -7.39 20.98
N LEU A 205 -17.34 -7.68 19.68
CA LEU A 205 -18.57 -8.28 19.16
C LEU A 205 -18.67 -9.77 19.51
N ASP A 206 -17.55 -10.49 19.48
CA ASP A 206 -17.46 -11.93 19.78
C ASP A 206 -17.67 -12.25 21.26
N ASP A 207 -17.43 -11.27 22.15
CA ASP A 207 -17.59 -11.43 23.59
C ASP A 207 -19.06 -11.26 24.03
N ASN A 208 -19.71 -12.39 24.32
CA ASN A 208 -21.10 -12.44 24.78
C ASN A 208 -21.29 -12.13 26.27
N GLU A 209 -20.21 -12.05 27.05
CA GLU A 209 -20.23 -11.66 28.47
C GLU A 209 -20.28 -10.13 28.63
N LEU A 210 -19.86 -9.38 27.62
CA LEU A 210 -19.92 -7.93 27.63
C LEU A 210 -21.36 -7.40 27.73
N SER A 211 -21.52 -6.30 28.45
CA SER A 211 -22.78 -5.55 28.44
C SER A 211 -23.06 -4.98 27.05
N ILE A 212 -24.34 -4.78 26.74
CA ILE A 212 -24.75 -4.17 25.46
C ILE A 212 -24.16 -2.76 25.34
N GLU A 213 -24.09 -2.00 26.43
CA GLU A 213 -23.45 -0.68 26.45
C GLU A 213 -21.99 -0.76 25.98
N LYS A 214 -21.25 -1.78 26.43
CA LYS A 214 -19.86 -1.96 26.04
C LYS A 214 -19.73 -2.37 24.57
N GLN A 215 -20.62 -3.25 24.10
CA GLN A 215 -20.69 -3.61 22.68
C GLN A 215 -21.02 -2.40 21.79
N LEU A 216 -21.91 -1.50 22.25
CA LEU A 216 -22.28 -0.29 21.51
C LEU A 216 -21.14 0.73 21.38
N GLU A 217 -20.09 0.64 22.20
CA GLU A 217 -18.94 1.55 22.11
C GLU A 217 -18.20 1.41 20.78
N VAL A 218 -18.15 0.24 20.14
CA VAL A 218 -17.41 0.05 18.88
C VAL A 218 -18.14 0.57 17.64
N TYR A 219 -19.41 0.95 17.78
CA TYR A 219 -20.22 1.51 16.70
C TYR A 219 -20.12 3.04 16.63
N SER A 220 -20.28 3.59 15.44
CA SER A 220 -20.47 5.03 15.22
C SER A 220 -21.82 5.50 15.72
N ASP A 221 -21.97 6.79 15.98
CA ASP A 221 -23.28 7.37 16.31
C ASP A 221 -24.25 7.31 15.11
N GLU A 222 -23.74 7.34 13.88
CA GLU A 222 -24.48 7.24 12.61
C GLU A 222 -24.48 5.81 12.02
N ILE A 223 -24.61 4.79 12.87
CA ILE A 223 -24.55 3.38 12.44
C ILE A 223 -25.70 3.00 11.51
N ILE A 224 -25.39 2.30 10.41
CA ILE A 224 -26.37 1.54 9.61
C ILE A 224 -26.12 0.03 9.79
N HIS A 225 -27.05 -0.66 10.44
CA HIS A 225 -26.97 -2.09 10.70
C HIS A 225 -28.10 -2.83 9.99
N MET A 226 -27.71 -3.73 9.08
CA MET A 226 -28.61 -4.52 8.23
C MET A 226 -28.52 -5.98 8.62
N ALA A 227 -29.34 -6.37 9.60
CA ALA A 227 -29.47 -7.77 10.03
C ALA A 227 -30.42 -8.55 9.11
N LEU A 228 -30.23 -9.86 9.03
CA LEU A 228 -31.13 -10.76 8.31
C LEU A 228 -32.56 -10.64 8.87
N ASP A 229 -33.54 -10.52 7.98
CA ASP A 229 -34.99 -10.42 8.27
C ASP A 229 -35.40 -9.26 9.21
N ALA A 230 -34.50 -8.31 9.47
CA ALA A 230 -34.78 -7.12 10.25
C ALA A 230 -34.98 -5.89 9.37
N LYS A 231 -35.71 -4.90 9.88
CA LYS A 231 -35.67 -3.55 9.31
C LYS A 231 -34.27 -2.96 9.52
N VAL A 232 -33.85 -2.09 8.60
CA VAL A 232 -32.59 -1.34 8.73
C VAL A 232 -32.59 -0.59 10.06
N ILE A 233 -31.54 -0.76 10.83
CA ILE A 233 -31.29 -0.08 12.10
C ILE A 233 -30.32 1.07 11.80
N ASP A 234 -30.71 2.30 12.04
CA ASP A 234 -29.98 3.50 11.60
C ASP A 234 -29.44 4.37 12.74
N ASN A 235 -29.50 3.87 13.98
CA ASN A 235 -28.97 4.56 15.16
C ASN A 235 -28.70 3.58 16.32
N LYS A 236 -27.87 4.02 17.28
CA LYS A 236 -27.45 3.20 18.43
C LYS A 236 -28.58 2.80 19.37
N GLU A 237 -29.62 3.63 19.53
CA GLU A 237 -30.73 3.31 20.43
C GLU A 237 -31.57 2.16 19.87
N SER A 238 -31.87 2.20 18.57
CA SER A 238 -32.52 1.10 17.86
C SER A 238 -31.65 -0.16 17.87
N LEU A 239 -30.32 -0.03 17.71
CA LEU A 239 -29.40 -1.15 17.79
C LEU A 239 -29.39 -1.76 19.20
N LYS A 240 -29.40 -0.94 20.25
CA LYS A 240 -29.50 -1.39 21.64
C LYS A 240 -30.73 -2.28 21.83
N LYS A 241 -31.90 -1.79 21.44
CA LYS A 241 -33.18 -2.53 21.54
C LYS A 241 -33.16 -3.84 20.78
N TYR A 242 -32.55 -3.84 19.58
CA TYR A 242 -32.37 -5.05 18.79
C TYR A 242 -31.50 -6.08 19.51
N LEU A 243 -30.35 -5.67 20.05
CA LEU A 243 -29.44 -6.56 20.81
C LEU A 243 -30.09 -7.08 22.10
N GLU A 244 -30.83 -6.24 22.82
CA GLU A 244 -31.61 -6.63 23.99
C GLU A 244 -32.63 -7.72 23.63
N GLN A 245 -33.34 -7.54 22.52
CA GLN A 245 -34.30 -8.52 22.04
C GLN A 245 -33.63 -9.83 21.63
N GLN A 246 -32.49 -9.79 20.94
CA GLN A 246 -31.74 -10.99 20.54
C GLN A 246 -31.33 -11.83 21.76
N ARG A 247 -30.85 -11.19 22.83
CA ARG A 247 -30.43 -11.89 24.07
C ARG A 247 -31.59 -12.60 24.80
N LEU A 248 -32.84 -12.25 24.53
CA LEU A 248 -34.00 -12.98 25.08
C LEU A 248 -34.14 -14.37 24.45
N TYR A 249 -33.72 -14.54 23.20
CA TYR A 249 -33.84 -15.80 22.46
C TYR A 249 -32.70 -16.78 22.75
N GLY A 250 -31.55 -16.31 23.24
CA GLY A 250 -30.40 -17.16 23.52
C GLY A 250 -29.09 -16.39 23.57
N THR A 251 -27.99 -17.13 23.65
CA THR A 251 -26.63 -16.61 23.55
C THR A 251 -25.92 -17.18 22.32
N THR A 252 -24.87 -16.50 21.91
CA THR A 252 -24.06 -16.90 20.74
C THR A 252 -22.61 -16.96 21.15
N ASP A 253 -21.95 -18.07 20.85
CA ASP A 253 -20.50 -18.16 20.84
C ASP A 253 -20.05 -18.04 19.38
N MET A 254 -19.30 -16.99 19.06
CA MET A 254 -18.90 -16.73 17.68
C MET A 254 -17.47 -16.21 17.58
N THR A 255 -16.91 -16.33 16.38
CA THR A 255 -15.59 -15.81 16.06
C THR A 255 -15.64 -15.18 14.68
N HIS A 256 -15.31 -13.90 14.60
CA HIS A 256 -15.13 -13.23 13.32
C HIS A 256 -13.75 -13.53 12.73
N GLN A 257 -13.69 -13.58 11.40
CA GLN A 257 -12.47 -13.68 10.62
C GLN A 257 -12.43 -12.54 9.60
N ILE A 258 -11.27 -11.88 9.49
CA ILE A 258 -10.97 -10.95 8.39
C ILE A 258 -10.64 -11.76 7.13
N VAL A 259 -11.38 -11.53 6.05
CA VAL A 259 -11.11 -12.11 4.72
C VAL A 259 -10.31 -11.11 3.88
N THR A 260 -10.77 -9.87 3.77
CA THR A 260 -10.05 -8.77 3.12
C THR A 260 -10.24 -7.46 3.87
N VAL A 261 -9.27 -6.53 3.74
CA VAL A 261 -9.36 -5.16 4.24
C VAL A 261 -8.82 -4.21 3.18
N GLU A 262 -9.57 -3.15 2.93
CA GLU A 262 -9.22 -2.05 2.03
C GLU A 262 -9.44 -0.71 2.73
N ASP A 263 -8.49 0.22 2.60
CA ASP A 263 -8.64 1.59 3.12
C ASP A 263 -8.77 2.57 1.95
N HIS A 264 -9.91 3.26 1.92
CA HIS A 264 -10.30 4.22 0.89
C HIS A 264 -10.36 5.61 1.49
N ASN A 265 -9.18 6.20 1.74
CA ASN A 265 -9.03 7.56 2.26
C ASN A 265 -9.87 7.83 3.52
N GLY A 266 -9.82 6.92 4.50
CA GLY A 266 -10.49 7.06 5.80
C GLY A 266 -11.84 6.33 5.90
N ALA A 267 -12.32 5.74 4.81
CA ALA A 267 -13.36 4.71 4.84
C ALA A 267 -12.71 3.34 4.69
N VAL A 268 -12.80 2.49 5.72
CA VAL A 268 -12.19 1.16 5.70
C VAL A 268 -13.26 0.14 5.42
N LEU A 269 -13.09 -0.65 4.36
CA LEU A 269 -13.98 -1.75 3.99
C LEU A 269 -13.33 -3.06 4.42
N MET A 270 -14.12 -3.92 5.07
CA MET A 270 -13.69 -5.26 5.43
C MET A 270 -14.75 -6.27 5.02
N GLN A 271 -14.32 -7.26 4.25
CA GLN A 271 -15.09 -8.49 4.08
C GLN A 271 -14.65 -9.46 5.15
N GLY A 272 -15.62 -10.07 5.82
CA GLY A 272 -15.36 -11.04 6.86
C GLY A 272 -16.31 -12.23 6.80
N ALA A 273 -16.00 -13.19 7.65
CA ALA A 273 -16.83 -14.34 7.92
C ALA A 273 -17.02 -14.49 9.43
N VAL A 274 -18.12 -15.10 9.84
CA VAL A 274 -18.31 -15.55 11.23
C VAL A 274 -18.63 -17.02 11.21
N LYS A 275 -18.02 -17.76 12.13
CA LYS A 275 -18.46 -19.10 12.51
C LYS A 275 -18.89 -19.06 13.97
N GLY A 276 -19.97 -19.74 14.29
CA GLY A 276 -20.46 -19.74 15.66
C GLY A 276 -21.49 -20.82 15.97
N THR A 277 -21.90 -20.83 17.22
CA THR A 277 -22.95 -21.68 17.78
C THR A 277 -23.93 -20.80 18.55
N PHE A 278 -25.21 -20.88 18.19
CA PHE A 278 -26.30 -20.26 18.93
C PHE A 278 -26.88 -21.25 19.94
N HIS A 279 -27.11 -20.79 21.16
CA HIS A 279 -27.67 -21.55 22.28
C HIS A 279 -29.04 -20.99 22.66
N PRO A 280 -30.14 -21.62 22.19
CA PRO A 280 -31.49 -21.15 22.46
C PRO A 280 -31.84 -21.13 23.95
N SER A 281 -32.52 -20.08 24.41
CA SER A 281 -32.97 -19.95 25.81
C SER A 281 -34.16 -20.86 26.16
N ASN A 282 -34.84 -21.39 25.15
CA ASN A 282 -36.01 -22.27 25.30
C ASN A 282 -35.64 -23.74 25.59
N GLY A 283 -34.34 -24.08 25.65
CA GLY A 283 -33.85 -25.44 25.90
C GLY A 283 -33.74 -26.32 24.64
N ASP A 284 -33.95 -25.75 23.45
CA ASP A 284 -33.66 -26.44 22.20
C ASP A 284 -32.16 -26.71 22.03
N SER A 285 -31.82 -27.63 21.12
CA SER A 285 -30.43 -27.95 20.82
C SER A 285 -29.70 -26.75 20.21
N ALA A 286 -28.42 -26.62 20.54
CA ALA A 286 -27.56 -25.60 19.98
C ALA A 286 -27.45 -25.74 18.45
N LEU A 287 -27.34 -24.59 17.76
CA LEU A 287 -27.33 -24.50 16.30
C LEU A 287 -26.03 -23.87 15.82
N THR A 288 -25.24 -24.61 15.05
CA THR A 288 -24.05 -24.07 14.38
C THR A 288 -24.45 -23.22 13.18
N PHE A 289 -23.74 -22.12 12.95
CA PHE A 289 -24.00 -21.24 11.81
C PHE A 289 -22.71 -20.67 11.24
N GLU A 290 -22.78 -20.27 9.97
CA GLU A 290 -21.77 -19.47 9.29
C GLU A 290 -22.40 -18.27 8.60
N THR A 291 -21.73 -17.12 8.65
CA THR A 291 -22.18 -15.89 7.96
C THR A 291 -21.05 -15.28 7.15
N LYS A 292 -21.44 -14.52 6.13
CA LYS A 292 -20.55 -13.57 5.46
C LYS A 292 -20.99 -12.17 5.84
N ASN A 293 -20.03 -11.29 6.06
CA ASN A 293 -20.29 -9.93 6.48
C ASN A 293 -19.45 -8.93 5.69
N LEU A 294 -20.01 -7.74 5.53
CA LEU A 294 -19.31 -6.59 5.00
C LEU A 294 -19.41 -5.46 6.03
N PHE A 295 -18.27 -5.06 6.55
CA PHE A 295 -18.13 -3.94 7.45
C PHE A 295 -17.62 -2.72 6.68
N VAL A 296 -18.19 -1.56 7.01
CA VAL A 296 -17.61 -0.26 6.68
C VAL A 296 -17.26 0.42 7.99
N PHE A 297 -15.99 0.71 8.19
CA PHE A 297 -15.51 1.49 9.32
C PHE A 297 -15.20 2.92 8.90
N GLY A 298 -15.27 3.83 9.87
CA GLY A 298 -14.74 5.18 9.74
C GLY A 298 -14.12 5.61 11.06
N ARG A 299 -13.26 6.64 11.01
CA ARG A 299 -12.66 7.21 12.22
C ARG A 299 -13.53 8.33 12.78
N GLU A 300 -13.83 8.26 14.08
CA GLU A 300 -14.46 9.32 14.85
C GLU A 300 -13.50 9.77 15.94
N LYS A 301 -13.09 11.04 15.91
CA LYS A 301 -12.07 11.60 16.82
C LYS A 301 -10.78 10.74 16.85
N GLY A 302 -10.40 10.20 15.69
CA GLY A 302 -9.21 9.35 15.51
C GLY A 302 -9.42 7.86 15.84
N VAL A 303 -10.53 7.46 16.43
CA VAL A 303 -10.81 6.07 16.81
C VAL A 303 -11.63 5.38 15.71
N LEU A 304 -11.21 4.20 15.29
CA LEU A 304 -11.96 3.40 14.31
C LEU A 304 -13.28 2.90 14.91
N LYS A 305 -14.38 3.05 14.18
CA LYS A 305 -15.74 2.65 14.58
C LYS A 305 -16.46 2.00 13.42
N ILE A 306 -17.36 1.06 13.71
CA ILE A 306 -18.25 0.46 12.72
C ILE A 306 -19.29 1.51 12.32
N LYS A 307 -19.30 1.90 11.04
CA LYS A 307 -20.29 2.80 10.44
C LYS A 307 -21.42 2.07 9.76
N LYS A 308 -21.10 0.97 9.06
CA LYS A 308 -22.10 0.14 8.41
C LYS A 308 -21.74 -1.33 8.57
N ILE A 309 -22.77 -2.16 8.69
CA ILE A 309 -22.62 -3.60 8.66
C ILE A 309 -23.83 -4.21 7.94
N ILE A 310 -23.54 -5.18 7.08
CA ILE A 310 -24.52 -6.11 6.53
C ILE A 310 -23.97 -7.52 6.66
N TYR A 311 -24.84 -8.46 7.03
CA TYR A 311 -24.49 -9.88 7.05
C TYR A 311 -25.66 -10.74 6.56
N ASN A 312 -25.33 -11.93 6.06
CA ASN A 312 -26.28 -12.94 5.63
C ASN A 312 -25.96 -14.30 6.26
N SER A 313 -26.93 -15.21 6.27
CA SER A 313 -26.66 -16.60 6.58
C SER A 313 -26.08 -17.32 5.36
N SER A 314 -25.05 -18.14 5.58
CA SER A 314 -24.59 -19.15 4.64
C SER A 314 -25.01 -20.53 5.17
N PRO A 315 -25.37 -21.51 4.33
CA PRO A 315 -25.52 -22.89 4.77
C PRO A 315 -24.22 -23.34 5.45
N ALA A 316 -24.31 -24.05 6.57
CA ALA A 316 -23.16 -24.77 7.09
C ALA A 316 -22.85 -25.91 6.09
N ASP A 317 -21.60 -26.00 5.63
CA ASP A 317 -21.12 -27.10 4.79
C ASP A 317 -21.12 -28.43 5.56
#